data_AF-A0A1X1N804-F1
#
_entry.id   AF-A0A1X1N804-F1
#
_cell.length_a   1.000
_cell.length_b   1.000
_cell.length_c   1.000
_cell.angle_alpha   90.00
_cell.angle_beta   90.00
_cell.angle_gamma   90.00
#
_symmetry.space_group_name_H-M   'P 1'
#
loop_
_entity.id
_entity.type
_entity.pdbx_description
1 polymer ?
#
loop_
_entity_poly.entity_id
_entity_poly.type
_entity_poly.pdbx_seq_one_letter_code
_entity_poly.pdbx_strand_id
1 'polypeptide(L)'
;MFWSSPGQVQTEDFRDPENKEIHTFYAESAAIYRSCSDRPITAAQVKYTLPFGLTVEEIGNVLGEFTRQGLMLQEDGAFLSLALPAHRMR
;
A
#
# COMPACT_ATOMS: atom_id res chain seq x y z
N MET A 1 -2.13 -3.61 -13.91
CA MET A 1 -2.67 -2.24 -14.12
C MET A 1 -3.06 -1.67 -12.76
N PHE A 2 -3.18 -0.35 -12.61
CA PHE A 2 -3.62 0.29 -11.37
C PHE A 2 -4.77 1.25 -11.66
N TRP A 3 -5.75 1.27 -10.74
CA TRP A 3 -6.83 2.23 -10.71
C TRP A 3 -7.06 2.72 -9.27
N SER A 4 -7.42 3.99 -9.11
CA SER A 4 -7.80 4.55 -7.82
C SER A 4 -8.96 5.52 -7.94
N SER A 5 -9.78 5.54 -6.90
CA SER A 5 -10.78 6.58 -6.63
C SER A 5 -10.66 7.01 -5.16
N PRO A 6 -11.30 8.12 -4.74
CA PRO A 6 -11.34 8.49 -3.33
C PRO A 6 -11.81 7.33 -2.45
N GLY A 7 -10.95 6.88 -1.53
CA GLY A 7 -11.25 5.77 -0.63
C GLY A 7 -11.11 4.36 -1.23
N GLN A 8 -10.65 4.19 -2.47
CA GLN A 8 -10.48 2.87 -3.08
C GLN A 8 -9.20 2.79 -3.92
N VAL A 9 -8.55 1.63 -3.90
CA VAL A 9 -7.45 1.29 -4.81
C VAL A 9 -7.70 -0.11 -5.36
N GLN A 10 -7.46 -0.28 -6.66
CA GLN A 10 -7.45 -1.57 -7.31
C GLN A 10 -6.11 -1.76 -8.03
N THR A 11 -5.52 -2.94 -7.85
CA THR A 11 -4.28 -3.33 -8.53
C THR A 11 -4.47 -4.70 -9.17
N GLU A 12 -4.14 -4.81 -10.45
CA GLU A 12 -4.09 -6.09 -11.15
C GLU A 12 -2.67 -6.63 -11.10
N ASP A 13 -2.55 -7.85 -10.61
CA ASP A 13 -1.34 -8.63 -10.57
C ASP A 13 -1.34 -9.64 -11.73
N PHE A 14 -0.35 -9.49 -12.61
CA PHE A 14 -0.14 -10.34 -13.78
C PHE A 14 1.21 -11.09 -13.71
N ARG A 15 1.82 -11.18 -12.51
CA ARG A 15 3.08 -11.91 -12.33
C ARG A 15 2.95 -13.39 -12.69
N ASP A 16 1.78 -13.97 -12.43
CA ASP A 16 1.39 -15.29 -12.93
C ASP A 16 0.39 -15.14 -14.09
N PRO A 17 0.77 -15.50 -15.33
CA PRO A 17 -0.13 -15.43 -16.48
C PRO A 17 -1.34 -16.36 -16.39
N GLU A 18 -1.23 -17.46 -15.64
CA GLU A 18 -2.31 -18.45 -15.45
C GLU A 18 -3.23 -18.07 -14.29
N ASN A 19 -2.72 -17.31 -13.31
CA ASN A 19 -3.48 -16.85 -12.16
C ASN A 19 -3.41 -15.32 -12.01
N LYS A 20 -4.28 -14.63 -12.74
CA LYS A 20 -4.41 -13.18 -12.68
C LYS A 20 -5.20 -12.78 -11.44
N GLU A 21 -4.56 -12.02 -10.55
CA GLU A 21 -5.20 -11.59 -9.31
C GLU A 21 -5.57 -10.11 -9.36
N ILE A 22 -6.71 -9.77 -8.76
CA ILE A 22 -7.17 -8.39 -8.61
C ILE A 22 -7.29 -8.12 -7.12
N HIS A 23 -6.43 -7.25 -6.60
CA HIS A 23 -6.53 -6.78 -5.23
C HIS A 23 -7.31 -5.48 -5.20
N THR A 24 -8.30 -5.40 -4.31
CA THR A 24 -9.07 -4.18 -4.08
C THR A 24 -9.02 -3.80 -2.61
N PHE A 25 -8.61 -2.57 -2.34
CA PHE A 25 -8.50 -1.99 -1.00
C PHE A 25 -9.49 -0.87 -0.84
N TYR A 26 -9.96 -0.69 0.40
CA TYR A 26 -10.98 0.30 0.75
C TYR A 26 -10.55 1.11 1.98
N ALA A 27 -11.10 2.33 2.06
CA ALA A 27 -10.97 3.25 3.19
C ALA A 27 -9.52 3.40 3.69
N GLU A 28 -9.24 3.04 4.95
CA GLU A 28 -7.92 3.19 5.57
C GLU A 28 -6.86 2.35 4.86
N SER A 29 -7.17 1.10 4.49
CA SER A 29 -6.23 0.21 3.81
C SER A 29 -5.80 0.77 2.44
N ALA A 30 -6.74 1.36 1.70
CA ALA A 30 -6.45 2.04 0.44
C ALA A 30 -5.55 3.25 0.65
N ALA A 31 -5.79 4.04 1.70
CA ALA A 31 -4.97 5.20 2.00
C ALA A 31 -3.56 4.83 2.49
N ILE A 32 -3.43 3.79 3.33
CA ILE A 32 -2.16 3.23 3.76
C ILE A 32 -1.36 2.75 2.54
N TYR A 33 -1.99 1.95 1.66
CA TYR A 33 -1.35 1.46 0.45
C TYR A 33 -0.85 2.59 -0.46
N ARG A 34 -1.65 3.66 -0.65
CA ARG A 34 -1.24 4.84 -1.42
C ARG A 34 -0.10 5.61 -0.78
N SER A 35 -0.08 5.75 0.54
CA SER A 35 0.97 6.52 1.23
C SER A 35 2.39 5.95 1.04
N CYS A 36 2.47 4.70 0.61
CA CYS A 36 3.72 4.00 0.32
C CYS A 36 4.09 4.01 -1.18
N SER A 37 3.42 4.77 -2.05
CA SER A 37 3.70 4.76 -3.51
C SER A 37 4.99 5.49 -3.90
N ASP A 38 5.31 6.57 -3.19
CA ASP A 38 6.30 7.53 -3.70
C ASP A 38 7.71 7.25 -3.18
N ARG A 39 7.81 6.79 -1.93
CA ARG A 39 9.06 6.49 -1.25
C ARG A 39 8.83 5.45 -0.14
N PRO A 40 9.87 4.70 0.26
CA PRO A 40 9.79 3.85 1.43
C PRO A 40 9.35 4.65 2.67
N ILE A 41 8.37 4.13 3.40
CA ILE A 41 7.79 4.79 4.57
C ILE A 41 7.54 3.79 5.69
N THR A 42 7.79 4.21 6.93
CA THR A 42 7.52 3.39 8.14
C THR A 42 6.08 3.51 8.60
N ALA A 43 5.58 2.55 9.36
CA ALA A 43 4.23 2.62 9.95
C ALA A 43 4.01 3.88 10.82
N ALA A 44 5.05 4.35 11.53
CA ALA A 44 4.99 5.58 12.31
C ALA A 44 4.82 6.82 11.43
N GLN A 45 5.51 6.86 10.29
CA GLN A 45 5.36 7.96 9.33
C GLN A 45 3.98 7.91 8.66
N VAL A 46 3.46 6.73 8.31
CA VAL A 46 2.08 6.57 7.80
C VAL A 46 1.07 7.10 8.81
N LYS A 47 1.23 6.74 10.11
CA LYS A 47 0.37 7.26 11.20
C LYS A 47 0.41 8.78 11.31
N TYR A 48 1.59 9.38 11.11
CA TYR A 48 1.74 10.83 11.14
C TYR A 48 1.06 11.50 9.93
N THR A 49 1.13 10.88 8.75
CA THR A 49 0.55 11.40 7.51
C THR A 49 -0.97 11.21 7.44
N LEU A 50 -1.50 10.12 7.98
CA LEU A 50 -2.90 9.75 7.89
C LEU A 50 -3.55 9.85 9.28
N PRO A 51 -4.47 10.82 9.50
CA PRO A 51 -5.09 11.05 10.80
C PRO A 51 -6.19 10.01 11.11
N PHE A 52 -5.92 8.73 10.90
CA PHE A 52 -6.84 7.63 11.22
C PHE A 52 -6.79 7.30 12.71
N GLY A 53 -7.83 6.63 13.20
CA GLY A 53 -7.89 6.09 14.56
C GLY A 53 -6.93 4.93 14.84
N LEU A 54 -6.27 4.39 13.81
CA LEU A 54 -5.38 3.23 13.92
C LEU A 54 -4.10 3.54 14.68
N THR A 55 -3.61 2.60 15.47
CA THR A 55 -2.30 2.61 16.11
C THR A 55 -1.19 2.31 15.10
N VAL A 56 0.07 2.57 15.49
CA VAL A 56 1.24 2.22 14.66
C VAL A 56 1.32 0.71 14.43
N GLU A 57 0.95 -0.09 15.43
CA GLU A 57 0.92 -1.55 15.34
C GLU A 57 -0.12 -2.04 14.34
N GLU A 58 -1.35 -1.51 14.39
CA GLU A 58 -2.41 -1.87 13.44
C GLU A 58 -2.02 -1.49 12.00
N ILE A 59 -1.40 -0.33 11.80
CA ILE A 59 -0.86 0.06 10.49
C ILE A 59 0.24 -0.91 10.04
N GLY A 60 1.14 -1.31 10.95
CA GLY A 60 2.17 -2.31 10.68
C GLY A 60 1.59 -3.67 10.26
N ASN A 61 0.50 -4.10 10.90
CA ASN A 61 -0.19 -5.33 10.54
C ASN A 61 -0.77 -5.27 9.11
N VAL A 62 -1.40 -4.14 8.74
CA VAL A 62 -1.93 -3.92 7.38
C VAL A 62 -0.81 -3.93 6.33
N LEU A 63 0.31 -3.25 6.61
CA LEU A 63 1.49 -3.25 5.72
C LEU A 63 2.11 -4.66 5.59
N GLY A 64 2.10 -5.41 6.69
CA GLY A 64 2.53 -6.82 6.71
C GLY A 64 1.66 -7.72 5.83
N GLU A 65 0.35 -7.50 5.79
CA GLU A 65 -0.54 -8.25 4.89
C GLU A 65 -0.24 -7.96 3.42
N PHE A 66 0.00 -6.70 3.06
CA PHE A 66 0.39 -6.35 1.69
C PHE A 66 1.73 -6.98 1.30
N THR A 67 2.67 -7.05 2.24
CA THR A 67 3.96 -7.70 2.04
C THR A 67 3.79 -9.21 1.82
N ARG A 68 2.93 -9.88 2.60
CA ARG A 68 2.59 -11.31 2.41
C ARG A 68 1.97 -11.60 1.05
N GLN A 69 1.18 -10.67 0.51
CA GLN A 69 0.60 -10.75 -0.84
C GLN A 69 1.61 -10.35 -1.94
N GLY A 70 2.83 -9.98 -1.57
CA GLY A 70 3.87 -9.54 -2.50
C GLY A 70 3.55 -8.21 -3.17
N LEU A 71 2.69 -7.38 -2.57
CA LEU A 71 2.25 -6.09 -3.12
C LEU A 71 3.10 -4.92 -2.62
N MET A 72 4.00 -5.20 -1.67
CA MET A 72 4.95 -4.25 -1.10
C MET A 72 6.33 -4.88 -0.97
N LEU A 73 7.36 -4.05 -1.12
CA LEU A 73 8.70 -4.31 -0.65
C LEU A 73 8.82 -3.81 0.79
N GLN A 74 9.42 -4.62 1.67
CA GLN A 74 9.78 -4.24 3.03
C GLN A 74 11.30 -4.31 3.18
N GLU A 75 11.90 -3.22 3.66
CA GLU A 75 13.34 -3.13 3.94
C GLU A 75 13.56 -2.21 5.15
N ASP A 76 14.35 -2.66 6.12
CA ASP A 76 14.67 -1.91 7.35
C ASP A 76 13.46 -1.29 8.09
N GLY A 77 12.31 -1.96 8.04
CA GLY A 77 11.06 -1.51 8.67
C GLY A 77 10.30 -0.41 7.88
N ALA A 78 10.78 -0.05 6.69
CA ALA A 78 10.08 0.78 5.73
C ALA A 78 9.40 -0.07 4.65
N PHE A 79 8.33 0.47 4.06
CA PHE A 79 7.47 -0.20 3.10
C PHE A 79 7.30 0.64 1.84
N LEU A 80 7.31 0.00 0.67
CA LEU A 80 7.11 0.62 -0.64
C LEU A 80 6.12 -0.20 -1.47
N SER A 81 5.07 0.45 -1.98
CA SER A 81 4.09 -0.16 -2.87
C SER A 81 4.69 -0.50 -4.23
N LEU A 82 4.51 -1.74 -4.70
CA LEU A 82 5.09 -2.21 -5.96
C LEU A 82 4.18 -2.00 -7.17
N ALA A 83 2.87 -1.89 -6.95
CA ALA A 83 1.89 -1.78 -8.03
C ALA A 83 1.51 -0.33 -8.37
N LEU A 84 1.99 0.65 -7.60
CA LEU A 84 1.70 2.06 -7.81
C LEU A 84 2.92 2.77 -8.41
N PRO A 85 2.74 3.59 -9.46
CA PRO A 85 3.80 4.46 -9.92
C PRO A 85 4.12 5.51 -8.84
N ALA A 86 5.39 5.85 -8.68
CA ALA A 86 5.77 6.97 -7.83
C ALA A 86 5.17 8.28 -8.39
N HIS A 87 4.37 8.98 -7.60
CA HIS A 87 3.93 10.31 -7.95
C HIS A 87 5.09 11.28 -7.73
N ARG A 88 5.59 11.87 -8.84
CA ARG A 88 6.37 13.10 -8.73
C ARG A 88 5.44 14.19 -8.19
N MET A 89 5.61 14.55 -6.92
CA MET A 89 5.13 15.85 -6.43
C MET A 89 5.77 16.93 -7.32
N ARG A 90 4.95 17.64 -8.08
CA ARG A 90 5.34 18.84 -8.84
C ARG A 90 5.11 20.07 -7.99
#